data_AF-A0A0C2N758-F1
#
_entry.id   AF-A0A0C2N758-F1
#
_cell.length_a   1.000
_cell.length_b   1.000
_cell.length_c   1.000
_cell.angle_alpha   90.00
_cell.angle_beta   90.00
_cell.angle_gamma   90.00
#
_symmetry.space_group_name_H-M   'P 1'
#
loop_
_entity.id
_entity.type
_entity.pdbx_description
1 polymer ?
#
loop_
_entity_poly.entity_id
_entity_poly.type
_entity_poly.pdbx_seq_one_letter_code
_entity_poly.pdbx_strand_id
1 'polypeptide(L)'
;MLMESMTQLFSNANHVPAFEHFDPAKEEFGSYHKRLEHHFSSHGIIHEVDKKSRMLSWVGSATFSLLEKLLPKLHSEGTYEDLIKALSDFYGKAIHYIHARVEFNRCCLKPSQTYREWVAELRAIAKRCRFVCPNSSCQCSLVDENIRDAIIIRSPHRDIQAALLQKKAPTFEQALSIAEVMVITSRTINVIENEEPVLQVNKLDPKDSPNG
;
A
#
# COMPACT_ATOMS: atom_id res chain seq x y z
N MET A 1 54.61 -20.83 9.72
CA MET A 1 54.32 -19.50 10.31
C MET A 1 53.81 -18.46 9.32
N LEU A 2 54.55 -17.99 8.29
CA LEU A 2 54.01 -16.97 7.36
C LEU A 2 52.97 -17.52 6.37
N MET A 3 53.10 -18.77 5.92
CA MET A 3 52.11 -19.42 5.04
C MET A 3 50.79 -19.76 5.76
N GLU A 4 50.84 -20.18 7.02
CA GLU A 4 49.63 -20.45 7.82
C GLU A 4 48.84 -19.16 8.10
N SER A 5 49.54 -18.04 8.36
CA SER A 5 48.92 -16.73 8.57
C SER A 5 48.22 -16.19 7.31
N MET A 6 48.80 -16.41 6.12
CA MET A 6 48.13 -16.06 4.86
C MET A 6 46.93 -16.95 4.53
N THR A 7 46.97 -18.23 4.95
CA THR A 7 45.83 -19.14 4.77
C THR A 7 44.64 -18.72 5.66
N GLN A 8 44.91 -18.11 6.80
CA GLN A 8 43.91 -17.55 7.71
C GLN A 8 43.35 -16.20 7.25
N LEU A 9 44.12 -15.42 6.48
CA LEU A 9 43.68 -14.15 5.87
C LEU A 9 42.73 -14.34 4.69
N PHE A 10 42.70 -15.51 4.04
CA PHE A 10 41.75 -15.84 2.97
C PHE A 10 40.54 -16.66 3.43
N SER A 11 40.36 -16.89 4.73
CA SER A 11 39.17 -17.54 5.31
C SER A 11 38.23 -16.57 6.03
N ASN A 12 38.23 -15.30 5.65
CA ASN A 12 37.00 -14.51 5.76
C ASN A 12 36.13 -14.83 4.54
N ALA A 13 35.61 -16.06 4.49
CA ALA A 13 34.39 -16.29 3.72
C ALA A 13 33.40 -15.26 4.27
N ASN A 14 32.99 -14.29 3.44
CA ASN A 14 31.91 -13.37 3.77
C ASN A 14 30.72 -14.25 4.22
N HIS A 15 30.56 -14.39 5.53
CA HIS A 15 29.54 -15.24 6.11
C HIS A 15 28.22 -14.53 5.85
N VAL A 16 27.59 -14.88 4.74
CA VAL A 16 26.28 -14.35 4.41
C VAL A 16 25.30 -14.97 5.41
N PRO A 17 24.65 -14.15 6.27
CA PRO A 17 23.75 -14.66 7.29
C PRO A 17 22.56 -15.36 6.61
N ALA A 18 21.96 -16.32 7.32
CA ALA A 18 20.75 -16.97 6.85
C ALA A 18 19.66 -15.93 6.58
N PHE A 19 18.92 -16.13 5.49
CA PHE A 19 17.79 -15.31 5.13
C PHE A 19 16.49 -15.98 5.59
N GLU A 20 15.54 -15.18 6.07
CA GLU A 20 14.24 -15.68 6.48
C GLU A 20 13.53 -16.32 5.27
N HIS A 21 12.96 -17.50 5.46
CA HIS A 21 12.32 -18.24 4.37
C HIS A 21 11.00 -17.61 3.95
N PHE A 22 10.60 -17.88 2.70
CA PHE A 22 9.32 -17.42 2.19
C PHE A 22 8.17 -18.16 2.88
N ASP A 23 7.26 -17.39 3.49
CA ASP A 23 6.01 -17.89 4.07
C ASP A 23 4.82 -17.19 3.38
N PRO A 24 4.07 -17.91 2.52
CA PRO A 24 2.94 -17.34 1.79
C PRO A 24 1.78 -16.90 2.71
N ALA A 25 1.77 -17.30 3.99
CA ALA A 25 0.79 -16.81 4.96
C ALA A 25 1.20 -15.46 5.59
N LYS A 26 2.48 -15.09 5.51
CA LYS A 26 3.01 -13.86 6.14
C LYS A 26 3.35 -12.77 5.14
N GLU A 27 3.79 -13.12 3.93
CA GLU A 27 4.19 -12.14 2.92
C GLU A 27 3.83 -12.56 1.50
N GLU A 28 3.69 -11.58 0.60
CA GLU A 28 3.58 -11.83 -0.83
C GLU A 28 4.95 -12.19 -1.42
N PHE A 29 4.99 -13.10 -2.40
CA PHE A 29 6.23 -13.53 -3.03
C PHE A 29 7.05 -12.36 -3.60
N GLY A 30 6.39 -11.34 -4.16
CA GLY A 30 7.06 -10.14 -4.65
C GLY A 30 7.76 -9.33 -3.57
N SER A 31 7.23 -9.34 -2.33
CA SER A 31 7.88 -8.69 -1.18
C SER A 31 9.10 -9.48 -0.71
N TYR A 32 8.95 -10.80 -0.59
CA TYR A 32 10.06 -11.71 -0.29
C TYR A 32 11.22 -11.54 -1.27
N HIS A 33 10.92 -11.56 -2.58
CA HIS A 33 11.92 -11.40 -3.64
C HIS A 33 12.68 -10.07 -3.51
N LYS A 34 11.99 -8.95 -3.23
CA LYS A 34 12.66 -7.66 -3.01
C LYS A 34 13.57 -7.68 -1.79
N ARG A 35 13.13 -8.25 -0.67
CA ARG A 35 13.97 -8.38 0.53
C ARG A 35 15.22 -9.24 0.22
N LEU A 36 15.04 -10.31 -0.55
CA LEU A 36 16.13 -11.20 -0.97
C LEU A 36 17.13 -10.49 -1.88
N GLU A 37 16.67 -9.69 -2.86
CA GLU A 37 17.56 -8.89 -3.72
C GLU A 37 18.34 -7.83 -2.93
N HIS A 38 17.71 -7.19 -1.94
CA HIS A 38 18.42 -6.28 -1.03
C HIS A 38 19.48 -7.02 -0.21
N HIS A 39 19.17 -8.21 0.27
CA HIS A 39 20.12 -9.05 0.99
C HIS A 39 21.28 -9.51 0.11
N PHE A 40 21.04 -9.88 -1.14
CA PHE A 40 22.11 -10.20 -2.09
C PHE A 40 23.02 -8.99 -2.34
N SER A 41 22.42 -7.83 -2.58
CA SER A 41 23.15 -6.58 -2.82
C SER A 41 24.02 -6.18 -1.62
N SER A 42 23.49 -6.27 -0.39
CA SER A 42 24.23 -5.87 0.81
C SER A 42 25.40 -6.79 1.14
N HIS A 43 25.40 -8.03 0.64
CA HIS A 43 26.46 -9.01 0.86
C HIS A 43 27.32 -9.27 -0.39
N GLY A 44 27.17 -8.46 -1.44
CA GLY A 44 27.99 -8.58 -2.66
C GLY A 44 27.74 -9.84 -3.48
N ILE A 45 26.52 -10.42 -3.40
CA ILE A 45 26.13 -11.58 -4.20
C ILE A 45 25.66 -11.09 -5.57
N ILE A 46 26.54 -11.20 -6.55
CA ILE A 46 26.33 -10.66 -7.90
C ILE A 46 26.07 -11.78 -8.92
N HIS A 47 26.76 -12.92 -8.78
CA HIS A 47 26.65 -14.00 -9.76
C HIS A 47 25.30 -14.73 -9.67
N GLU A 48 24.65 -14.91 -10.81
CA GLU A 48 23.33 -15.56 -10.92
C GLU A 48 23.32 -16.99 -10.37
N VAL A 49 24.44 -17.72 -10.51
CA VAL A 49 24.60 -19.07 -9.97
C VAL A 49 24.57 -19.07 -8.43
N ASP A 50 25.17 -18.05 -7.80
CA ASP A 50 25.16 -17.89 -6.34
C ASP A 50 23.79 -17.45 -5.85
N LYS A 51 23.13 -16.53 -6.56
CA LYS A 51 21.74 -16.12 -6.28
C LYS A 51 20.79 -17.32 -6.34
N LYS A 52 20.87 -18.13 -7.41
CA LYS A 52 20.10 -19.38 -7.56
C LYS A 52 20.33 -20.31 -6.38
N SER A 53 21.58 -20.61 -6.07
CA SER A 53 21.95 -21.58 -5.02
C SER A 53 21.46 -21.15 -3.64
N ARG A 54 21.61 -19.86 -3.31
CA ARG A 54 21.16 -19.29 -2.04
C ARG A 54 19.64 -19.20 -1.96
N MET A 55 18.97 -18.78 -3.03
CA MET A 55 17.51 -18.77 -3.08
C MET A 55 16.95 -20.17 -2.83
N LEU A 56 17.47 -21.20 -3.50
CA LEU A 56 17.04 -22.58 -3.29
C LEU A 56 17.27 -23.06 -1.86
N SER A 57 18.36 -22.64 -1.22
CA SER A 57 18.65 -22.94 0.18
C SER A 57 17.68 -22.26 1.15
N TRP A 58 17.26 -21.03 0.86
CA TRP A 58 16.50 -20.20 1.80
C TRP A 58 15.00 -20.16 1.57
N VAL A 59 14.49 -20.52 0.39
CA VAL A 59 13.07 -20.39 0.04
C VAL A 59 12.13 -21.26 0.90
N GLY A 60 12.69 -22.19 1.67
CA GLY A 60 11.94 -23.09 2.54
C GLY A 60 11.48 -24.36 1.81
N SER A 61 11.27 -25.43 2.58
CA SER A 61 11.02 -26.78 2.05
C SER A 61 9.78 -26.86 1.14
N ALA A 62 8.65 -26.28 1.58
CA ALA A 62 7.41 -26.32 0.81
C ALA A 62 7.54 -25.64 -0.56
N THR A 63 8.16 -24.45 -0.60
CA THR A 63 8.36 -23.68 -1.83
C THR A 63 9.43 -24.31 -2.71
N PHE A 64 10.48 -24.90 -2.12
CA PHE A 64 11.48 -25.67 -2.86
C PHE A 64 10.84 -26.87 -3.56
N SER A 65 10.02 -27.68 -2.86
CA SER A 65 9.31 -28.80 -3.47
C SER A 65 8.30 -28.36 -4.54
N LEU A 66 7.74 -27.15 -4.43
CA LEU A 66 6.92 -26.56 -5.48
C LEU A 66 7.77 -26.24 -6.73
N LEU A 67 8.95 -25.63 -6.56
CA LEU A 67 9.86 -25.33 -7.67
C LEU A 67 10.25 -26.59 -8.44
N GLU A 68 10.54 -27.69 -7.77
CA GLU A 68 10.86 -28.97 -8.43
C GLU A 68 9.71 -29.49 -9.30
N LYS A 69 8.46 -29.24 -8.89
CA LYS A 69 7.26 -29.61 -9.67
C LYS A 69 7.02 -28.66 -10.84
N LEU A 70 7.31 -27.37 -10.66
CA LEU A 70 7.11 -26.35 -11.69
C LEU A 70 8.21 -26.36 -12.76
N LEU A 71 9.43 -26.75 -12.39
CA LEU A 71 10.61 -26.72 -13.23
C LEU A 71 11.27 -28.12 -13.27
N PRO A 72 10.86 -29.02 -14.18
CA PRO A 72 11.38 -30.39 -14.25
C PRO A 72 12.90 -30.51 -14.45
N LYS A 73 13.54 -29.45 -14.95
CA LYS A 73 14.99 -29.34 -15.15
C LYS A 73 15.66 -28.32 -14.22
N LEU A 74 15.05 -28.08 -13.06
CA LEU A 74 15.50 -27.08 -12.08
C LEU A 74 17.00 -27.17 -11.78
N HIS A 75 17.49 -28.39 -11.52
CA HIS A 75 18.86 -28.61 -11.07
C HIS A 75 19.87 -28.50 -12.22
N SER A 76 19.52 -28.98 -13.42
CA SER A 76 20.43 -29.05 -14.56
C SER A 76 20.45 -27.81 -15.45
N GLU A 77 19.29 -27.20 -15.69
CA GLU A 77 19.14 -26.09 -16.66
C GLU A 77 18.49 -24.84 -16.05
N GLY A 78 17.83 -24.95 -14.90
CA GLY A 78 17.12 -23.82 -14.29
C GLY A 78 18.03 -22.65 -13.95
N THR A 79 17.61 -21.44 -14.25
CA THR A 79 18.31 -20.19 -13.87
C THR A 79 17.64 -19.54 -12.65
N TYR A 80 18.29 -18.55 -12.04
CA TYR A 80 17.65 -17.74 -11.00
C TYR A 80 16.40 -17.03 -11.53
N GLU A 81 16.46 -16.50 -12.76
CA GLU A 81 15.32 -15.87 -13.41
C GLU A 81 14.15 -16.83 -13.60
N ASP A 82 14.40 -18.09 -13.98
CA ASP A 82 13.36 -19.12 -14.08
C ASP A 82 12.67 -19.37 -12.74
N LEU A 83 13.43 -19.37 -11.64
CA LEU A 83 12.87 -19.52 -10.28
C LEU A 83 11.92 -18.39 -9.94
N ILE A 84 12.38 -17.15 -10.13
CA ILE A 84 11.60 -15.94 -9.86
C ILE A 84 10.34 -15.94 -10.72
N LYS A 85 10.47 -16.27 -12.00
CA LYS A 85 9.35 -16.31 -12.93
C LYS A 85 8.33 -17.38 -12.53
N ALA A 86 8.77 -18.61 -12.25
CA ALA A 86 7.88 -19.71 -11.89
C ALA A 86 7.09 -19.41 -10.61
N LEU A 87 7.74 -18.88 -9.57
CA LEU A 87 7.06 -18.52 -8.32
C LEU A 87 6.19 -17.29 -8.46
N SER A 88 6.62 -16.28 -9.23
CA SER A 88 5.79 -15.11 -9.53
C SER A 88 4.54 -15.50 -10.32
N ASP A 89 4.64 -16.42 -11.27
CA ASP A 89 3.50 -16.92 -12.03
C ASP A 89 2.57 -17.76 -11.14
N PHE A 90 3.12 -18.63 -10.29
CA PHE A 90 2.33 -19.48 -9.40
C PHE A 90 1.59 -18.66 -8.33
N TYR A 91 2.31 -17.87 -7.56
CA TYR A 91 1.74 -17.04 -6.49
C TYR A 91 1.00 -15.82 -7.05
N GLY A 92 1.38 -15.31 -8.22
CA GLY A 92 0.66 -14.27 -8.93
C GLY A 92 -0.68 -14.74 -9.52
N LYS A 93 -0.78 -16.02 -9.94
CA LYS A 93 -2.07 -16.64 -10.27
C LYS A 93 -2.95 -16.87 -9.04
N ALA A 94 -2.34 -17.09 -7.87
CA ALA A 94 -3.05 -17.26 -6.61
C ALA A 94 -3.64 -15.93 -6.06
N ILE A 95 -3.11 -14.78 -6.47
CA ILE A 95 -3.78 -13.50 -6.23
C ILE A 95 -4.94 -13.39 -7.22
N HIS A 96 -6.12 -13.83 -6.80
CA HIS A 96 -7.37 -13.38 -7.42
C HIS A 96 -7.49 -11.88 -7.19
N TYR A 97 -6.78 -11.07 -7.98
CA TYR A 97 -6.83 -9.61 -7.89
C TYR A 97 -8.27 -9.10 -8.07
N ILE A 98 -9.13 -9.90 -8.70
CA ILE A 98 -10.58 -9.71 -8.75
C ILE A 98 -11.18 -9.68 -7.34
N HIS A 99 -10.82 -10.60 -6.45
CA HIS A 99 -11.25 -10.59 -5.05
C HIS A 99 -10.77 -9.33 -4.33
N ALA A 100 -9.49 -8.96 -4.50
CA ALA A 100 -8.96 -7.71 -3.94
C ALA A 100 -9.68 -6.46 -4.51
N ARG A 101 -10.07 -6.47 -5.79
CA ARG A 101 -10.88 -5.40 -6.39
C ARG A 101 -12.29 -5.36 -5.83
N VAL A 102 -12.90 -6.51 -5.52
CA VAL A 102 -14.19 -6.56 -4.82
C VAL A 102 -14.05 -5.97 -3.42
N GLU A 103 -13.00 -6.32 -2.69
CA GLU A 103 -12.66 -5.76 -1.38
C GLU A 103 -12.46 -4.24 -1.45
N PHE A 104 -11.65 -3.75 -2.41
CA PHE A 104 -11.40 -2.33 -2.65
C PHE A 104 -12.70 -1.57 -2.92
N ASN A 105 -13.57 -2.11 -3.78
CA ASN A 105 -14.83 -1.48 -4.14
C ASN A 105 -15.87 -1.50 -3.03
N ARG A 106 -15.77 -2.44 -2.08
CA ARG A 106 -16.62 -2.52 -0.88
C ARG A 106 -16.08 -1.75 0.33
N CYS A 107 -14.82 -1.30 0.28
CA CYS A 107 -14.23 -0.48 1.32
C CYS A 107 -14.85 0.92 1.31
N CYS A 108 -15.69 1.19 2.32
CA CYS A 108 -16.36 2.47 2.53
C CYS A 108 -15.72 3.25 3.70
N LEU A 109 -15.84 4.58 3.66
CA LEU A 109 -15.43 5.45 4.75
C LEU A 109 -16.28 5.16 6.00
N LYS A 110 -15.65 4.82 7.12
CA LYS A 110 -16.34 4.58 8.40
C LYS A 110 -16.71 5.91 9.08
N PRO A 111 -17.78 5.98 9.89
CA PRO A 111 -18.26 7.25 10.48
C PRO A 111 -17.22 8.06 11.28
N SER A 112 -16.29 7.39 11.96
CA SER A 112 -15.23 8.03 12.75
C SER A 112 -13.89 8.16 12.00
N GLN A 113 -13.82 7.67 10.77
CA GLN A 113 -12.58 7.61 9.99
C GLN A 113 -12.40 8.87 9.16
N THR A 114 -11.18 9.39 9.11
CA THR A 114 -10.80 10.49 8.23
C THR A 114 -10.59 10.00 6.79
N TYR A 115 -10.69 10.90 5.81
CA TYR A 115 -10.35 10.55 4.42
C TYR A 115 -8.91 10.05 4.27
N ARG A 116 -7.97 10.58 5.06
CA ARG A 116 -6.57 10.15 5.03
C ARG A 116 -6.39 8.70 5.49
N GLU A 117 -7.03 8.34 6.59
CA GLU A 117 -7.01 6.96 7.11
C GLU A 117 -7.70 6.00 6.12
N TRP A 118 -8.82 6.42 5.54
CA TRP A 118 -9.51 5.62 4.53
C TRP A 118 -8.68 5.44 3.26
N VAL A 119 -8.01 6.49 2.78
CA VAL A 119 -7.06 6.39 1.67
C VAL A 119 -5.92 5.44 2.00
N ALA A 120 -5.39 5.45 3.24
CA ALA A 120 -4.35 4.50 3.64
C ALA A 120 -4.86 3.04 3.58
N GLU A 121 -6.09 2.79 4.04
CA GLU A 121 -6.75 1.48 3.94
C GLU A 121 -6.95 1.06 2.46
N LEU A 122 -7.45 1.96 1.61
CA LEU A 122 -7.60 1.74 0.17
C LEU A 122 -6.25 1.45 -0.51
N ARG A 123 -5.18 2.17 -0.16
CA ARG A 123 -3.81 1.92 -0.66
C ARG A 123 -3.30 0.56 -0.25
N ALA A 124 -3.60 0.10 0.97
CA ALA A 124 -3.22 -1.23 1.43
C ALA A 124 -3.88 -2.32 0.59
N ILE A 125 -5.18 -2.19 0.29
CA ILE A 125 -5.92 -3.13 -0.56
C ILE A 125 -5.45 -3.04 -2.03
N ALA A 126 -5.19 -1.83 -2.52
CA ALA A 126 -4.79 -1.56 -3.91
C ALA A 126 -3.50 -2.29 -4.33
N LYS A 127 -2.59 -2.59 -3.39
CA LYS A 127 -1.39 -3.41 -3.64
C LYS A 127 -1.72 -4.76 -4.28
N ARG A 128 -2.86 -5.36 -3.93
CA ARG A 128 -3.35 -6.65 -4.45
C ARG A 128 -4.28 -6.53 -5.65
N CYS A 129 -4.67 -5.31 -6.03
CA CYS A 129 -5.70 -5.08 -7.05
C CYS A 129 -5.16 -5.07 -8.49
N ARG A 130 -3.84 -5.09 -8.68
CA ARG A 130 -3.19 -4.96 -9.99
C ARG A 130 -3.72 -3.75 -10.77
N PHE A 131 -3.74 -2.59 -10.12
CA PHE A 131 -4.08 -1.31 -10.75
C PHE A 131 -2.87 -0.77 -11.51
N VAL A 132 -2.61 -1.34 -12.68
CA VAL A 132 -1.50 -0.99 -13.58
C VAL A 132 -2.02 -0.79 -14.99
N CYS A 133 -1.30 -0.02 -15.82
CA CYS A 133 -1.66 0.16 -17.22
C CYS A 133 -1.72 -1.19 -17.95
N PRO A 134 -2.76 -1.47 -18.76
CA PRO A 134 -2.83 -2.70 -19.55
C PRO A 134 -1.82 -2.73 -20.71
N ASN A 135 -1.29 -1.58 -21.12
CA ASN A 135 -0.23 -1.52 -22.11
C ASN A 135 1.10 -2.00 -21.50
N SER A 136 1.65 -3.09 -22.04
CA SER A 136 2.88 -3.73 -21.55
C SER A 136 4.13 -2.84 -21.61
N SER A 137 4.13 -1.78 -22.44
CA SER A 137 5.22 -0.80 -22.49
C SER A 137 5.05 0.36 -21.50
N CYS A 138 3.91 0.45 -20.81
CA CYS A 138 3.59 1.53 -19.89
C CYS A 138 3.60 0.99 -18.45
N GLN A 139 4.56 1.43 -17.64
CA GLN A 139 4.70 1.02 -16.25
C GLN A 139 3.95 1.93 -15.25
N CYS A 140 3.00 2.73 -15.74
CA CYS A 140 2.24 3.64 -14.88
C CYS A 140 1.33 2.88 -13.91
N SER A 141 1.37 3.29 -12.64
CA SER A 141 0.44 2.87 -11.60
C SER A 141 -0.89 3.61 -11.78
N LEU A 142 -2.00 2.88 -11.67
CA LEU A 142 -3.36 3.45 -11.70
C LEU A 142 -3.97 3.51 -10.29
N VAL A 143 -3.19 3.30 -9.24
CA VAL A 143 -3.68 3.27 -7.85
C VAL A 143 -4.35 4.60 -7.48
N ASP A 144 -3.72 5.72 -7.76
CA ASP A 144 -4.22 7.05 -7.37
C ASP A 144 -5.50 7.42 -8.12
N GLU A 145 -5.60 7.07 -9.40
CA GLU A 145 -6.82 7.24 -10.19
C GLU A 145 -7.99 6.42 -9.62
N ASN A 146 -7.74 5.15 -9.26
CA ASN A 146 -8.76 4.28 -8.67
C ASN A 146 -9.19 4.76 -7.27
N ILE A 147 -8.28 5.35 -6.49
CA ILE A 147 -8.60 5.94 -5.18
C ILE A 147 -9.36 7.26 -5.36
N ARG A 148 -8.99 8.10 -6.33
CA ARG A 148 -9.77 9.30 -6.67
C ARG A 148 -11.21 8.90 -7.00
N ASP A 149 -11.39 7.92 -7.87
CA ASP A 149 -12.73 7.46 -8.28
C ASP A 149 -13.49 6.85 -7.10
N ALA A 150 -12.79 6.16 -6.19
CA ALA A 150 -13.36 5.70 -4.92
C ALA A 150 -13.91 6.86 -4.07
N ILE A 151 -13.14 7.95 -3.93
CA ILE A 151 -13.59 9.14 -3.18
C ILE A 151 -14.84 9.73 -3.84
N ILE A 152 -14.83 9.90 -5.16
CA ILE A 152 -15.95 10.46 -5.92
C ILE A 152 -17.21 9.61 -5.75
N ILE A 153 -17.10 8.29 -5.88
CA ILE A 153 -18.25 7.38 -5.92
C ILE A 153 -18.75 7.03 -4.51
N ARG A 154 -17.84 6.81 -3.56
CA ARG A 154 -18.15 6.19 -2.25
C ARG A 154 -18.06 7.13 -1.06
N SER A 155 -17.75 8.41 -1.27
CA SER A 155 -17.89 9.41 -0.21
C SER A 155 -19.33 9.40 0.34
N PRO A 156 -19.53 9.31 1.68
CA PRO A 156 -20.85 9.43 2.27
C PRO A 156 -21.36 10.88 2.26
N HIS A 157 -20.46 11.85 2.07
CA HIS A 157 -20.75 13.28 2.03
C HIS A 157 -21.08 13.72 0.60
N ARG A 158 -22.35 14.08 0.35
CA ARG A 158 -22.90 14.39 -0.99
C ARG A 158 -22.36 15.70 -1.57
N ASP A 159 -22.14 16.69 -0.71
CA ASP A 159 -21.48 17.95 -1.02
C ASP A 159 -20.08 17.75 -1.58
N ILE A 160 -19.28 16.85 -0.98
CA ILE A 160 -17.96 16.46 -1.49
C ILE A 160 -18.07 15.83 -2.87
N GLN A 161 -19.00 14.90 -3.07
CA GLN A 161 -19.21 14.28 -4.38
C GLN A 161 -19.57 15.32 -5.45
N ALA A 162 -20.49 16.24 -5.13
CA ALA A 162 -20.90 17.30 -6.03
C ALA A 162 -19.73 18.23 -6.39
N ALA A 163 -18.94 18.65 -5.40
CA ALA A 163 -17.79 19.51 -5.62
C ALA A 163 -16.73 18.86 -6.53
N LEU A 164 -16.49 17.55 -6.37
CA LEU A 164 -15.55 16.81 -7.20
C LEU A 164 -16.06 16.61 -8.63
N LEU A 165 -17.35 16.31 -8.81
CA LEU A 165 -17.96 16.13 -10.13
C LEU A 165 -18.02 17.43 -10.96
N GLN A 166 -17.99 18.60 -10.31
CA GLN A 166 -17.88 19.89 -11.00
C GLN A 166 -16.48 20.16 -11.57
N LYS A 167 -15.45 19.45 -11.10
CA LYS A 167 -14.09 19.57 -11.63
C LYS A 167 -13.97 18.72 -12.90
N LYS A 168 -13.42 19.28 -13.98
CA LYS A 168 -13.28 18.61 -15.28
C LYS A 168 -12.41 17.34 -15.23
N ALA A 169 -11.30 17.38 -14.48
CA ALA A 169 -10.37 16.26 -14.34
C ALA A 169 -9.59 16.39 -13.03
N PRO A 170 -10.23 16.18 -11.86
CA PRO A 170 -9.53 16.28 -10.59
C PRO A 170 -8.42 15.22 -10.49
N THR A 171 -7.27 15.59 -9.93
CA THR A 171 -6.24 14.62 -9.53
C THR A 171 -6.63 13.96 -8.21
N PHE A 172 -5.91 12.91 -7.81
CA PHE A 172 -6.07 12.29 -6.50
C PHE A 172 -5.82 13.29 -5.37
N GLU A 173 -4.74 14.08 -5.46
CA GLU A 173 -4.36 15.08 -4.46
C GLU A 173 -5.45 16.15 -4.32
N GLN A 174 -5.98 16.62 -5.46
CA GLN A 174 -7.10 17.56 -5.46
C GLN A 174 -8.34 16.95 -4.81
N ALA A 175 -8.65 15.69 -5.11
CA ALA A 175 -9.82 15.02 -4.55
C ALA A 175 -9.71 14.84 -3.03
N LEU A 176 -8.54 14.40 -2.55
CA LEU A 176 -8.28 14.26 -1.12
C LEU A 176 -8.32 15.62 -0.40
N SER A 177 -7.69 16.64 -0.98
CA SER A 177 -7.68 17.99 -0.40
C SER A 177 -9.09 18.57 -0.28
N ILE A 178 -9.90 18.49 -1.34
CA ILE A 178 -11.30 18.95 -1.32
C ILE A 178 -12.09 18.21 -0.25
N ALA A 179 -11.94 16.88 -0.16
CA ALA A 179 -12.65 16.10 0.83
C ALA A 179 -12.27 16.47 2.28
N GLU A 180 -10.97 16.63 2.58
CA GLU A 180 -10.51 17.04 3.91
C GLU A 180 -10.99 18.45 4.28
N VAL A 181 -10.87 19.41 3.36
CA VAL A 181 -11.29 20.80 3.60
C VAL A 181 -12.80 20.87 3.82
N MET A 182 -13.61 20.19 3.02
CA MET A 182 -15.06 20.25 3.14
C MET A 182 -15.57 19.60 4.43
N VAL A 183 -14.96 18.51 4.90
CA VAL A 183 -15.30 17.94 6.22
C VAL A 183 -15.06 18.95 7.34
N ILE A 184 -13.95 19.69 7.29
CA ILE A 184 -13.65 20.74 8.26
C ILE A 184 -14.66 21.89 8.14
N THR A 185 -14.91 22.37 6.91
CA THR A 185 -15.87 23.45 6.64
C THR A 185 -17.27 23.11 7.17
N SER A 186 -17.78 21.91 6.91
CA SER A 186 -19.10 21.49 7.39
C SER A 186 -19.17 21.41 8.91
N ARG A 187 -18.09 20.97 9.59
CA ARG A 187 -18.00 21.03 11.06
C ARG A 187 -18.02 22.47 11.57
N THR A 188 -17.28 23.37 10.94
CA THR A 188 -17.24 24.79 11.32
C THR A 188 -18.60 25.46 11.12
N ILE A 189 -19.29 25.19 10.00
CA ILE A 189 -20.64 25.71 9.75
C ILE A 189 -21.60 25.24 10.83
N ASN A 190 -21.57 23.95 11.19
CA ASN A 190 -22.42 23.44 12.27
C ASN A 190 -22.13 24.12 13.61
N VAL A 191 -20.87 24.49 13.92
CA VAL A 191 -20.57 25.25 15.15
C VAL A 191 -21.18 26.65 15.08
N ILE A 192 -21.05 27.36 13.95
CA ILE A 192 -21.61 28.70 13.75
C ILE A 192 -23.14 28.68 13.88
N GLU A 193 -23.81 27.68 13.29
CA GLU A 193 -25.28 27.57 13.31
C GLU A 193 -25.82 27.20 14.70
N ASN A 194 -25.01 26.57 15.56
CA ASN A 194 -25.40 26.14 16.90
C ASN A 194 -24.95 27.10 18.02
N GLU A 195 -24.32 28.23 17.71
CA GLU A 195 -24.16 29.32 18.69
C GLU A 195 -25.52 29.99 18.94
N GLU A 196 -26.12 29.80 20.12
CA GLU A 196 -27.35 30.50 20.51
C GLU A 196 -27.16 32.03 20.44
N PRO A 197 -28.10 32.80 19.89
CA PRO A 197 -28.03 34.25 19.96
C PRO A 197 -28.26 34.69 21.41
N VAL A 198 -27.20 35.15 22.08
CA VAL A 198 -27.33 35.85 23.36
C VAL A 198 -28.00 37.21 23.10
N LEU A 199 -29.33 37.23 23.14
CA LEU A 199 -30.12 38.45 23.22
C LEU A 199 -30.81 38.51 24.59
N GLN A 200 -30.06 38.85 25.63
CA GLN A 200 -30.66 39.50 26.80
C GLN A 200 -30.82 40.99 26.50
N VAL A 201 -31.93 41.33 25.85
CA VAL A 201 -32.39 42.72 25.79
C VAL A 201 -32.95 43.07 27.17
N ASN A 202 -32.19 43.84 27.95
CA ASN A 202 -32.71 44.45 29.17
C ASN A 202 -33.93 45.32 28.81
N LYS A 203 -35.11 44.90 29.26
CA LYS A 203 -36.30 45.76 29.24
C LYS A 203 -36.03 46.92 30.21
N LEU A 204 -35.89 48.12 29.70
CA LEU A 204 -36.08 49.33 30.49
C LEU A 204 -37.58 49.45 30.77
N ASP A 205 -37.98 49.26 32.02
CA ASP A 205 -39.35 49.53 32.47
C ASP A 205 -39.61 51.04 32.40
N PRO A 206 -40.64 51.51 31.66
CA PRO A 206 -41.07 52.89 31.70
C PRO A 206 -42.16 53.04 32.77
N LYS A 207 -41.78 53.57 33.93
CA LYS A 207 -42.60 54.24 34.98
C LYS A 207 -41.71 54.28 36.24
N ASP A 208 -41.24 55.42 36.73
CA ASP A 208 -42.09 56.46 37.33
C ASP A 208 -41.50 57.87 37.17
N SER A 209 -42.25 58.72 36.48
CA SER A 209 -42.52 60.10 36.90
C SER A 209 -44.04 60.19 36.94
N PRO A 210 -44.70 60.76 37.97
CA PRO A 210 -44.52 62.19 38.22
C PRO A 210 -44.79 62.72 39.66
N ASN A 211 -44.41 63.99 39.84
CA ASN A 211 -44.95 65.03 40.73
C ASN A 211 -44.41 65.16 42.17
N GLY A 212 -43.74 66.29 42.40
CA GLY A 212 -43.30 66.86 43.66
C GLY A 212 -42.30 67.97 43.41
#